data_AF-A0ABD5XTR8-F1
#
_entry.id   AF-A0ABD5XTR8-F1
#
_cell.length_a   1.000
_cell.length_b   1.000
_cell.length_c   1.000
_cell.angle_alpha   90.00
_cell.angle_beta   90.00
_cell.angle_gamma   90.00
#
_symmetry.space_group_name_H-M   'P 1'
#
loop_
_entity.id
_entity.type
_entity.pdbx_description
1 polymer ?
#
loop_
_entity_poly.entity_id
_entity_poly.type
_entity_poly.pdbx_seq_one_letter_code
_entity_poly.pdbx_strand_id
1 'polypeptide(L)'
;MFGYDLRQALNAMEYSRVLNDHLAMANLGGATHYDAHNMVMFPYADVDVMYSPGFDAGDLGVVRELIWDLQRMARIGNWLTTWEREIGEGDYTAGVVVYALRNGIVTREQLEAATADGDPTAVDRIEAHGVEDVFLAEWRHLHRKVRDRDLTADSVDLDAFAEGMETVMDHHLASEGYK
;
A
#
# COMPACT_ATOMS: atom_id res chain seq x y z
N MET A 1 12.65 -18.37 4.90
CA MET A 1 11.47 -17.51 4.72
C MET A 1 11.90 -16.06 4.73
N PHE A 2 12.43 -15.56 5.83
CA PHE A 2 12.91 -14.17 5.96
C PHE A 2 13.76 -13.63 4.81
N GLY A 3 14.81 -14.35 4.42
CA GLY A 3 15.64 -13.91 3.29
C GLY A 3 14.92 -13.87 1.92
N TYR A 4 13.80 -14.58 1.76
CA TYR A 4 12.92 -14.46 0.59
C TYR A 4 12.02 -13.23 0.71
N ASP A 5 11.34 -13.06 1.84
CA ASP A 5 10.40 -11.95 2.04
C ASP A 5 11.10 -10.59 2.12
N LEU A 6 12.30 -10.52 2.68
CA LEU A 6 13.15 -9.33 2.63
C LEU A 6 13.52 -8.96 1.19
N ARG A 7 13.81 -9.96 0.34
CA ARG A 7 14.08 -9.70 -1.08
C ARG A 7 12.86 -9.17 -1.82
N GLN A 8 11.64 -9.55 -1.43
CA GLN A 8 10.41 -8.98 -1.99
C GLN A 8 10.29 -7.49 -1.64
N ALA A 9 10.56 -7.11 -0.39
CA ALA A 9 10.56 -5.71 0.04
C ALA A 9 11.64 -4.88 -0.71
N LEU A 10 12.85 -5.41 -0.86
CA LEU A 10 13.90 -4.75 -1.64
C LEU A 10 13.53 -4.62 -3.12
N ASN A 11 12.91 -5.65 -3.70
CA ASN A 11 12.41 -5.60 -5.07
C ASN A 11 11.29 -4.56 -5.24
N ALA A 12 10.46 -4.34 -4.21
CA ALA A 12 9.47 -3.26 -4.21
C ALA A 12 10.15 -1.89 -4.28
N MET A 13 11.18 -1.65 -3.47
CA MET A 13 11.95 -0.39 -3.51
C MET A 13 12.65 -0.17 -4.85
N GLU A 14 13.19 -1.25 -5.45
CA GLU A 14 13.77 -1.19 -6.79
C GLU A 14 12.70 -0.86 -7.83
N TYR A 15 11.52 -1.50 -7.76
CA TYR A 15 10.39 -1.18 -8.62
C TYR A 15 9.97 0.29 -8.51
N SER A 16 9.84 0.81 -7.28
CA SER A 16 9.52 2.22 -7.01
C SER A 16 10.52 3.17 -7.70
N ARG A 17 11.82 2.89 -7.56
CA ARG A 17 12.89 3.67 -8.22
C ARG A 17 12.75 3.64 -9.75
N VAL A 18 12.60 2.45 -10.34
CA VAL A 18 12.50 2.30 -11.80
C VAL A 18 11.24 2.98 -12.34
N LEU A 19 10.12 2.93 -11.61
CA LEU A 19 8.88 3.62 -11.98
C LEU A 19 9.09 5.14 -12.02
N ASN A 20 9.72 5.71 -10.99
CA ASN A 20 9.98 7.16 -10.93
C ASN A 20 10.92 7.61 -12.06
N ASP A 21 11.93 6.82 -12.42
CA ASP A 21 12.81 7.09 -13.57
C ASP A 21 12.09 6.92 -14.92
N HIS A 22 11.05 6.08 -14.98
CA HIS A 22 10.40 5.66 -16.22
C HIS A 22 8.86 5.61 -16.13
N LEU A 23 8.20 6.74 -15.85
CA LEU A 23 6.73 6.81 -15.69
C LEU A 23 5.88 6.17 -16.81
N ALA A 24 6.43 5.96 -18.00
CA ALA A 24 5.75 5.21 -19.07
C ALA A 24 5.41 3.76 -18.69
N MET A 25 6.13 3.18 -17.71
CA MET A 25 5.84 1.83 -17.20
C MET A 25 4.78 1.80 -16.10
N ALA A 26 4.35 2.96 -15.60
CA ALA A 26 3.39 3.06 -14.51
C ALA A 26 2.13 2.25 -14.84
N ASN A 27 1.74 1.35 -13.95
CA ASN A 27 0.53 0.55 -14.10
C ASN A 27 0.06 0.05 -12.74
N LEU A 28 -1.25 -0.09 -12.58
CA LEU A 28 -1.84 -0.49 -11.30
C LEU A 28 -1.46 -1.92 -10.92
N GLY A 29 -1.21 -2.81 -11.88
CA GLY A 29 -0.79 -4.18 -11.59
C GLY A 29 0.52 -4.21 -10.80
N GLY A 30 1.53 -3.45 -11.24
CA GLY A 30 2.82 -3.34 -10.58
C GLY A 30 2.74 -2.60 -9.24
N ALA A 31 2.01 -1.48 -9.18
CA ALA A 31 1.74 -0.76 -7.93
C ALA A 31 0.99 -1.64 -6.90
N THR A 32 0.18 -2.59 -7.37
CA THR A 32 -0.56 -3.50 -6.49
C THR A 32 0.27 -4.69 -6.03
N HIS A 33 1.04 -5.30 -6.93
CA HIS A 33 1.73 -6.55 -6.64
C HIS A 33 3.12 -6.35 -6.05
N TYR A 34 3.93 -5.45 -6.61
CA TYR A 34 5.30 -5.26 -6.16
C TYR A 34 5.37 -4.24 -5.03
N ASP A 35 4.74 -3.10 -5.24
CA ASP A 35 4.90 -1.94 -4.36
C ASP A 35 4.21 -2.10 -3.00
N ALA A 36 3.19 -2.97 -2.88
CA ALA A 36 2.62 -3.34 -1.58
C ALA A 36 3.64 -4.00 -0.62
N HIS A 37 4.66 -4.68 -1.14
CA HIS A 37 5.73 -5.25 -0.30
C HIS A 37 6.64 -4.19 0.33
N ASN A 38 6.56 -2.93 -0.11
CA ASN A 38 7.23 -1.80 0.55
C ASN A 38 6.69 -1.55 1.97
N MET A 39 5.53 -2.12 2.33
CA MET A 39 5.03 -2.11 3.71
C MET A 39 5.80 -3.05 4.65
N VAL A 40 6.70 -3.89 4.13
CA VAL A 40 7.62 -4.75 4.91
C VAL A 40 6.91 -5.71 5.89
N MET A 41 5.62 -5.98 5.67
CA MET A 41 4.82 -6.78 6.61
C MET A 41 5.27 -8.24 6.71
N PHE A 42 5.65 -8.87 5.59
CA PHE A 42 6.15 -10.25 5.63
C PHE A 42 7.45 -10.39 6.44
N PRO A 43 8.49 -9.55 6.25
CA PRO A 43 9.66 -9.58 7.13
C PRO A 43 9.35 -9.36 8.61
N TYR A 44 8.39 -8.48 8.97
CA TYR A 44 7.98 -8.30 10.37
C TYR A 44 7.33 -9.56 10.93
N ALA A 45 6.37 -10.14 10.20
CA ALA A 45 5.72 -11.39 10.60
C ALA A 45 6.72 -12.55 10.75
N ASP A 46 7.72 -12.64 9.85
CA ASP A 46 8.78 -13.64 9.95
C ASP A 46 9.61 -13.48 11.24
N VAL A 47 9.87 -12.25 11.68
CA VAL A 47 10.53 -11.99 12.96
C VAL A 47 9.64 -12.43 14.11
N ASP A 48 8.35 -12.08 14.09
CA ASP A 48 7.40 -12.48 15.15
C ASP A 48 7.31 -14.01 15.28
N VAL A 49 7.27 -14.72 14.15
CA VAL A 49 7.29 -16.19 14.11
C VAL A 49 8.60 -16.74 14.71
N MET A 50 9.76 -16.14 14.42
CA MET A 50 11.04 -16.59 15.01
C MET A 50 11.07 -16.50 16.54
N TYR A 51 10.30 -15.60 17.13
CA TYR A 51 10.22 -15.41 18.58
C TYR A 51 8.94 -15.99 19.22
N SER A 52 8.15 -16.76 18.45
CA SER A 52 6.91 -17.39 18.90
C SER A 52 7.08 -18.91 18.98
N PRO A 53 7.64 -19.46 20.08
CA PRO A 53 7.92 -20.90 20.21
C PRO A 53 6.66 -21.78 20.19
N GLY A 54 5.46 -21.19 20.38
CA GLY A 54 4.18 -21.87 20.27
C GLY A 54 3.55 -21.82 18.88
N PHE A 55 4.21 -21.20 17.89
CA PHE A 55 3.71 -21.10 16.53
C PHE A 55 3.67 -22.48 15.85
N ASP A 56 2.53 -22.85 15.28
CA ASP A 56 2.36 -24.04 14.46
C ASP A 56 2.70 -23.71 13.00
N ALA A 57 3.67 -24.44 12.43
CA ALA A 57 4.03 -24.29 11.03
C ALA A 57 2.87 -24.64 10.06
N GLY A 58 1.86 -25.39 10.51
CA GLY A 58 0.62 -25.64 9.78
C GLY A 58 -0.19 -24.37 9.49
N ASP A 59 -0.14 -23.37 10.38
CA ASP A 59 -0.88 -22.12 10.24
C ASP A 59 -0.23 -21.13 9.27
N LEU A 60 1.03 -21.38 8.89
CA LEU A 60 1.83 -20.45 8.10
C LEU A 60 1.16 -20.05 6.78
N GLY A 61 0.51 -20.99 6.10
CA GLY A 61 -0.19 -20.70 4.83
C GLY A 61 -1.29 -19.66 5.03
N VAL A 62 -2.11 -19.87 6.06
CA VAL A 62 -3.25 -19.01 6.40
C VAL A 62 -2.79 -17.64 6.87
N VAL A 63 -1.78 -17.58 7.75
CA VAL A 63 -1.21 -16.32 8.23
C VAL A 63 -0.65 -15.49 7.06
N ARG A 64 0.05 -16.14 6.13
CA ARG A 64 0.60 -15.46 4.95
C ARG A 64 -0.48 -14.99 3.98
N GLU A 65 -1.58 -15.73 3.83
CA GLU A 65 -2.74 -15.30 3.05
C GLU A 65 -3.36 -14.03 3.64
N LEU A 66 -3.54 -13.98 4.97
CA LEU A 66 -4.02 -12.78 5.65
C LEU A 66 -3.07 -11.58 5.46
N ILE A 67 -1.75 -11.79 5.56
CA ILE A 67 -0.75 -10.72 5.38
C ILE A 67 -0.84 -10.10 3.99
N TRP A 68 -1.15 -10.86 2.93
CA TRP A 68 -1.33 -10.32 1.58
C TRP A 68 -2.41 -9.24 1.52
N ASP A 69 -3.56 -9.50 2.15
CA ASP A 69 -4.65 -8.52 2.19
C ASP A 69 -4.31 -7.35 3.10
N LEU A 70 -3.73 -7.62 4.28
CA LEU A 70 -3.36 -6.58 5.24
C LEU A 70 -2.29 -5.62 4.68
N GLN A 71 -1.25 -6.12 4.00
CA GLN A 71 -0.24 -5.26 3.38
C GLN A 71 -0.82 -4.40 2.26
N ARG A 72 -1.79 -4.95 1.51
CA ARG A 72 -2.48 -4.21 0.45
C ARG A 72 -3.31 -3.09 1.04
N MET A 73 -4.06 -3.37 2.09
CA MET A 73 -4.80 -2.36 2.85
C MET A 73 -3.87 -1.28 3.39
N ALA A 74 -2.76 -1.66 4.03
CA ALA A 74 -1.78 -0.73 4.56
C ALA A 74 -1.18 0.17 3.47
N ARG A 75 -0.83 -0.39 2.30
CA ARG A 75 -0.31 0.38 1.18
C ARG A 75 -1.34 1.37 0.63
N ILE A 76 -2.61 0.98 0.51
CA ILE A 76 -3.67 1.89 0.08
C ILE A 76 -3.82 3.07 1.05
N GLY A 77 -3.78 2.82 2.36
CA GLY A 77 -3.81 3.92 3.33
C GLY A 77 -2.64 4.87 3.23
N ASN A 78 -1.45 4.32 3.02
CA ASN A 78 -0.28 5.14 2.76
C ASN A 78 -0.48 5.99 1.49
N TRP A 79 -0.95 5.41 0.39
CA TRP A 79 -1.27 6.18 -0.82
C TRP A 79 -2.25 7.32 -0.57
N LEU A 80 -3.35 7.07 0.16
CA LEU A 80 -4.36 8.08 0.44
C LEU A 80 -3.78 9.24 1.26
N THR A 81 -2.88 8.96 2.20
CA THR A 81 -2.38 9.99 3.13
C THR A 81 -1.16 10.77 2.65
N THR A 82 -0.35 10.23 1.74
CA THR A 82 0.96 10.81 1.40
C THR A 82 1.13 11.23 -0.06
N TRP A 83 0.21 10.88 -0.96
CA TRP A 83 0.41 11.09 -2.41
C TRP A 83 0.64 12.55 -2.80
N GLU A 84 -0.06 13.52 -2.19
CA GLU A 84 0.10 14.94 -2.51
C GLU A 84 1.55 15.42 -2.27
N ARG A 85 2.08 15.10 -1.08
CA ARG A 85 3.45 15.42 -0.68
C ARG A 85 4.46 14.69 -1.57
N GLU A 86 4.19 13.42 -1.88
CA GLU A 86 5.06 12.57 -2.69
C GLU A 86 5.24 13.10 -4.12
N ILE A 87 4.19 13.66 -4.74
CA ILE A 87 4.32 14.37 -6.03
C ILE A 87 5.35 15.50 -5.92
N GLY A 88 5.30 16.30 -4.85
CA GLY A 88 6.27 17.38 -4.62
C GLY A 88 7.71 16.87 -4.41
N GLU A 89 7.87 15.64 -3.95
CA GLU A 89 9.16 14.98 -3.75
C GLU A 89 9.66 14.20 -4.98
N GLY A 90 8.86 14.17 -6.06
CA GLY A 90 9.16 13.42 -7.27
C GLY A 90 8.94 11.92 -7.14
N ASP A 91 8.18 11.49 -6.14
CA ASP A 91 7.72 10.11 -5.98
C ASP A 91 6.30 9.97 -6.55
N TYR A 92 6.18 9.22 -7.64
CA TYR A 92 4.94 9.03 -8.38
C TYR A 92 4.40 7.60 -8.24
N THR A 93 4.91 6.84 -7.26
CA THR A 93 4.58 5.43 -7.07
C THR A 93 3.22 5.22 -6.41
N ALA A 94 2.65 6.25 -5.79
CA ALA A 94 1.33 6.19 -5.19
C ALA A 94 0.28 5.74 -6.21
N GLY A 95 -0.58 4.80 -5.80
CA GLY A 95 -1.62 4.24 -6.66
C GLY A 95 -2.55 5.32 -7.23
N VAL A 96 -2.83 6.36 -6.43
CA VAL A 96 -3.59 7.57 -6.83
C VAL A 96 -2.95 8.24 -8.06
N VAL A 97 -1.64 8.47 -8.03
CA VAL A 97 -0.88 9.09 -9.12
C VAL A 97 -0.81 8.17 -10.35
N VAL A 98 -0.51 6.89 -10.14
CA VAL A 98 -0.49 5.89 -11.21
C VAL A 98 -1.84 5.78 -11.90
N TYR A 99 -2.94 5.76 -11.14
CA TYR A 99 -4.30 5.73 -11.68
C TYR A 99 -4.57 6.99 -12.52
N ALA A 100 -4.27 8.16 -11.97
CA ALA A 100 -4.51 9.44 -12.64
C ALA A 100 -3.74 9.54 -13.97
N LEU A 101 -2.47 9.16 -13.98
CA LEU A 101 -1.64 9.13 -15.18
C LEU A 101 -2.20 8.16 -16.23
N ARG A 102 -2.62 6.96 -15.81
CA ARG A 102 -3.15 5.93 -16.71
C ARG A 102 -4.50 6.26 -17.32
N ASN A 103 -5.30 7.06 -16.64
CA ASN A 103 -6.61 7.49 -17.11
C ASN A 103 -6.56 8.87 -17.80
N GLY A 104 -5.36 9.43 -18.02
CA GLY A 104 -5.19 10.74 -18.66
C GLY A 104 -5.75 11.90 -17.82
N ILE A 105 -5.94 11.70 -16.52
CA ILE A 105 -6.36 12.75 -15.59
C ILE A 105 -5.21 13.73 -15.41
N VAL A 106 -3.98 13.25 -15.33
CA VAL A 106 -2.76 14.07 -15.33
C VAL A 106 -1.80 13.62 -16.42
N THR A 107 -0.91 14.51 -16.85
CA THR A 107 0.21 14.19 -17.73
C THR A 107 1.53 14.16 -16.97
N ARG A 108 2.56 13.58 -17.59
CA ARG A 108 3.92 13.58 -17.05
C ARG A 108 4.42 15.01 -16.79
N GLU A 109 4.17 15.92 -17.73
CA GLU A 109 4.63 17.30 -17.65
C GLU A 109 3.99 18.03 -16.45
N GLN A 110 2.74 17.72 -16.13
CA GLN A 110 2.06 18.27 -14.96
C GLN A 110 2.65 17.75 -13.65
N LEU A 111 3.02 16.47 -13.60
CA LEU A 111 3.71 15.88 -12.45
C LEU A 111 5.12 16.47 -12.27
N GLU A 112 5.88 16.57 -13.37
CA GLU A 112 7.22 17.16 -13.36
C GLU A 112 7.19 18.65 -12.97
N ALA A 113 6.19 19.41 -13.41
CA ALA A 113 5.98 20.80 -13.00
C ALA A 113 5.62 20.92 -11.51
N ALA A 114 4.82 19.99 -10.98
CA ALA A 114 4.50 19.94 -9.55
C ALA A 114 5.76 19.70 -8.70
N THR A 115 6.67 18.82 -9.13
CA THR A 115 7.95 18.58 -8.45
C THR A 115 8.93 19.74 -8.60
N ALA A 116 9.06 20.32 -9.79
CA ALA A 116 10.06 21.35 -10.08
C ALA A 116 9.71 22.71 -9.46
N ASP A 117 8.45 23.13 -9.62
CA ASP A 117 8.00 24.50 -9.34
C ASP A 117 6.88 24.57 -8.30
N GLY A 118 6.39 23.43 -7.80
CA GLY A 118 5.26 23.38 -6.87
C GLY A 118 3.92 23.69 -7.53
N ASP A 119 3.79 23.47 -8.85
CA ASP A 119 2.53 23.68 -9.57
C ASP A 119 1.40 22.77 -9.02
N PRO A 120 0.30 23.34 -8.48
CA PRO A 120 -0.77 22.56 -7.88
C PRO A 120 -1.65 21.84 -8.91
N THR A 121 -1.50 22.13 -10.21
CA THR A 121 -2.40 21.63 -11.28
C THR A 121 -2.58 20.11 -11.26
N ALA A 122 -1.53 19.35 -10.99
CA ALA A 122 -1.64 17.89 -10.92
C ALA A 122 -2.48 17.44 -9.72
N VAL A 123 -2.24 18.01 -8.55
CA VAL A 123 -2.97 17.75 -7.30
C VAL A 123 -4.44 18.13 -7.46
N ASP A 124 -4.73 19.36 -7.88
CA ASP A 124 -6.09 19.87 -8.08
C ASP A 124 -6.91 18.98 -9.03
N ARG A 125 -6.28 18.46 -10.09
CA ARG A 125 -6.96 17.58 -11.05
C ARG A 125 -7.26 16.21 -10.46
N ILE A 126 -6.35 15.64 -9.68
CA ILE A 126 -6.55 14.36 -9.02
C ILE A 126 -7.70 14.46 -8.01
N GLU A 127 -7.70 15.50 -7.18
CA GLU A 127 -8.77 15.77 -6.21
C GLU A 127 -10.11 16.01 -6.90
N ALA A 128 -10.15 16.88 -7.92
CA ALA A 128 -11.39 17.21 -8.64
C ALA A 128 -12.03 16.01 -9.35
N HIS A 129 -11.26 14.96 -9.66
CA HIS A 129 -11.76 13.71 -10.24
C HIS A 129 -12.08 12.64 -9.20
N GLY A 130 -11.88 12.89 -7.91
CA GLY A 130 -12.18 11.94 -6.83
C GLY A 130 -11.41 10.64 -6.96
N VAL A 131 -10.14 10.68 -7.37
CA VAL A 131 -9.35 9.45 -7.58
C VAL A 131 -9.18 8.68 -6.28
N GLU A 132 -9.07 9.37 -5.14
CA GLU A 132 -8.99 8.79 -3.81
C GLU A 132 -10.18 7.89 -3.47
N ASP A 133 -11.40 8.24 -3.94
CA ASP A 133 -12.61 7.45 -3.69
C ASP A 133 -12.50 6.03 -4.27
N VAL A 134 -11.77 5.87 -5.37
CA VAL A 134 -11.50 4.55 -5.99
C VAL A 134 -10.73 3.66 -5.01
N PHE A 135 -9.68 4.21 -4.41
CA PHE A 135 -8.82 3.48 -3.48
C PHE A 135 -9.46 3.31 -2.11
N LEU A 136 -10.22 4.29 -1.65
CA LEU A 136 -11.01 4.18 -0.43
C LEU A 136 -12.09 3.09 -0.56
N ALA A 137 -12.71 2.96 -1.72
CA ALA A 137 -13.64 1.86 -2.01
C ALA A 137 -12.93 0.49 -2.03
N GLU A 138 -11.74 0.40 -2.63
CA GLU A 138 -10.91 -0.81 -2.62
C GLU A 138 -10.51 -1.20 -1.20
N TRP A 139 -10.05 -0.23 -0.40
CA TRP A 139 -9.70 -0.44 0.99
C TRP A 139 -10.88 -1.00 1.79
N ARG A 140 -12.07 -0.39 1.68
CA ARG A 140 -13.30 -0.88 2.34
C ARG A 140 -13.69 -2.28 1.88
N HIS A 141 -13.44 -2.62 0.63
CA HIS A 141 -13.69 -3.96 0.12
C HIS A 141 -12.74 -4.99 0.75
N LEU A 142 -11.44 -4.69 0.79
CA LEU A 142 -10.44 -5.54 1.43
C LEU A 142 -10.68 -5.68 2.94
N HIS A 143 -11.04 -4.59 3.61
CA HIS A 143 -11.41 -4.59 5.02
C HIS A 143 -12.54 -5.57 5.32
N ARG A 144 -13.63 -5.51 4.53
CA ARG A 144 -14.72 -6.49 4.64
C ARG A 144 -14.26 -7.90 4.33
N LYS A 145 -13.46 -8.12 3.28
CA LYS A 145 -12.92 -9.44 2.93
C LYS A 145 -12.10 -10.02 4.09
N VAL A 146 -11.27 -9.20 4.73
CA VAL A 146 -10.46 -9.57 5.88
C VAL A 146 -11.35 -9.92 7.07
N ARG A 147 -12.41 -9.15 7.35
CA ARG A 147 -13.33 -9.40 8.46
C ARG A 147 -14.27 -10.59 8.25
N ASP A 148 -14.68 -10.82 7.01
CA ASP A 148 -15.58 -11.91 6.61
C ASP A 148 -14.83 -13.18 6.18
N ARG A 149 -13.51 -13.25 6.45
CA ARG A 149 -12.66 -14.39 6.06
C ARG A 149 -13.15 -15.69 6.71
N ASP A 150 -13.05 -16.78 5.96
CA ASP A 150 -13.25 -18.14 6.46
C ASP A 150 -11.88 -18.82 6.65
N LEU A 151 -11.05 -18.18 7.46
CA LEU A 151 -9.68 -18.59 7.74
C LEU A 151 -9.52 -18.83 9.24
N THR A 152 -8.86 -19.94 9.59
CA THR A 152 -8.60 -20.32 10.98
C THR A 152 -7.14 -20.74 11.15
N ALA A 153 -6.57 -20.39 12.29
CA ALA A 153 -5.23 -20.80 12.72
C ALA A 153 -5.30 -21.22 14.20
N ASP A 154 -4.56 -22.25 14.58
CA ASP A 154 -4.58 -22.79 15.94
C ASP A 154 -3.64 -22.03 16.88
N SER A 155 -2.53 -21.52 16.34
CA SER A 155 -1.44 -20.88 17.08
C SER A 155 -1.39 -19.36 16.95
N VAL A 156 -2.25 -18.76 16.11
CA VAL A 156 -2.32 -17.32 15.88
C VAL A 156 -3.75 -16.83 15.97
N ASP A 157 -3.97 -15.79 16.77
CA ASP A 157 -5.22 -15.04 16.78
C ASP A 157 -5.28 -14.11 15.56
N LEU A 158 -5.94 -14.58 14.50
CA LEU A 158 -6.07 -13.84 13.24
C LEU A 158 -6.92 -12.58 13.39
N ASP A 159 -7.89 -12.58 14.32
CA ASP A 159 -8.76 -11.43 14.59
C ASP A 159 -7.98 -10.31 15.27
N ALA A 160 -7.25 -10.63 16.32
CA ALA A 160 -6.35 -9.68 16.98
C ALA A 160 -5.26 -9.16 16.01
N PHE A 161 -4.73 -10.02 15.13
CA PHE A 161 -3.74 -9.58 14.15
C PHE A 161 -4.32 -8.58 13.14
N ALA A 162 -5.50 -8.86 12.59
CA ALA A 162 -6.17 -7.94 11.68
C ALA A 162 -6.54 -6.61 12.37
N GLU A 163 -7.05 -6.66 13.60
CA GLU A 163 -7.38 -5.48 14.40
C GLU A 163 -6.17 -4.57 14.67
N GLY A 164 -5.04 -5.17 15.01
CA GLY A 164 -3.79 -4.43 15.22
C GLY A 164 -3.38 -3.64 13.98
N MET A 165 -3.58 -4.22 12.79
CA MET A 165 -3.23 -3.58 11.52
C MET A 165 -4.27 -2.54 11.06
N GLU A 166 -5.54 -2.74 11.38
CA GLU A 166 -6.60 -1.75 11.12
C GLU A 166 -6.45 -0.49 11.97
N THR A 167 -6.01 -0.63 13.22
CA THR A 167 -5.77 0.52 14.12
C THR A 167 -4.74 1.48 13.54
N VAL A 168 -3.73 0.98 12.82
CA VAL A 168 -2.75 1.81 12.10
C VAL A 168 -3.41 2.66 11.03
N MET A 169 -4.43 2.13 10.35
CA MET A 169 -5.21 2.87 9.34
C MET A 169 -6.11 3.93 9.97
N ASP A 170 -6.79 3.60 11.06
CA ASP A 170 -7.68 4.56 11.73
C ASP A 170 -6.90 5.79 12.20
N HIS A 171 -5.64 5.62 12.62
CA HIS A 171 -4.74 6.74 12.89
C HIS A 171 -4.41 7.57 11.65
N HIS A 172 -4.24 6.93 10.49
CA HIS A 172 -3.99 7.61 9.22
C HIS A 172 -5.21 8.41 8.74
N LEU A 173 -6.39 7.80 8.70
CA LEU A 173 -7.64 8.45 8.30
C LEU A 173 -8.09 9.54 9.29
N ALA A 174 -7.90 9.34 10.60
CA ALA A 174 -8.22 10.35 11.60
C ALA A 174 -7.32 11.59 11.54
N SER A 175 -6.10 11.47 10.99
CA SER A 175 -5.18 12.59 10.84
C SER A 175 -5.53 13.52 9.67
N GLU A 176 -6.28 13.04 8.67
CA GLU A 176 -6.77 13.87 7.54
C GLU A 176 -7.97 14.75 7.92
N GLY A 177 -8.77 14.35 8.92
CA GLY A 177 -9.87 15.15 9.45
C GLY A 177 -9.44 16.45 10.15
N TYR A 178 -8.13 16.73 10.22
CA TYR A 178 -7.53 17.94 10.78
C TYR A 178 -6.76 18.79 9.75
N LYS A 179 -6.82 18.47 8.45
CA LYS A 179 -6.36 19.35 7.37
C LYS A 179 -7.42 20.41 7.05
#